data_AF-A0A7C4J2C4-F1
#
_entry.id   AF-A0A7C4J2C4-F1
#
_cell.length_a   1.000
_cell.length_b   1.000
_cell.length_c   1.000
_cell.angle_alpha   90.00
_cell.angle_beta   90.00
_cell.angle_gamma   90.00
#
_symmetry.space_group_name_H-M   'P 1'
#
loop_
_entity.id
_entity.type
_entity.pdbx_description
1 polymer ?
#
loop_
_entity_poly.entity_id
_entity_poly.type
_entity_poly.pdbx_seq_one_letter_code
_entity_poly.pdbx_strand_id
1 'polypeptide(L)'
;MQDDHKDIIEHLTLLNKAYELKRKRIRFMQLASVDNGLRNLSENFYKIWDKTSKGFILKDPKQHANSIDIIKGLFGMHDEIITMMRGNKSILTVDKIRFYQYLVRHIANARALHYLYNLFYGDENLSIEKLVKEQLPYLERYLPTFKKFDKSKNLQDLVLSQFDVQNIWSIIEIYDRIRDNLIQDTNLYRQFTKDFTRLYREDLALKILGYGEISTVMQTIHGSVFNESFTKTKVTESDWVWKRMPPIDTLDDVEALKKVYHEYREILTKKIGIQVPAQQFRYFKSNGWYTVYAGQKKVNPQMVGNTLVKRLDERNALALFNKILMELKKWYNFNMSDSSLKVGIDGQISNWVLVSADGALNYVGENDTLLYIDTSTPLYRINGVEQLNAELFLKNTPWFLRAIIRALFLQEVLDRYYDVRSVIIDCIANLYKEKREDLIPAFVKDANYFFASLDESIQPLTKEEIAKYYKSDAFIWRLFQFARRVDKFVTEVIFRKKYMYRLPEKIER
;
A
#
# COMPACT_ATOMS: atom_id res chain seq x y z
N MET A 1 26.61 14.34 -8.46
CA MET A 1 25.82 14.72 -9.66
C MET A 1 24.91 15.86 -9.25
N GLN A 2 25.08 17.04 -9.86
CA GLN A 2 24.21 18.20 -9.65
C GLN A 2 22.74 17.83 -9.85
N ASP A 3 21.86 18.46 -9.09
CA ASP A 3 20.41 18.26 -9.08
C ASP A 3 19.78 18.71 -10.40
N ASP A 4 19.92 17.88 -11.44
CA ASP A 4 19.71 18.19 -12.86
C ASP A 4 18.27 18.60 -13.22
N HIS A 5 17.33 18.55 -12.26
CA HIS A 5 15.94 18.94 -12.44
C HIS A 5 15.37 19.78 -11.29
N LYS A 6 16.22 20.51 -10.55
CA LYS A 6 15.78 21.41 -9.46
C LYS A 6 14.72 22.41 -9.94
N ASP A 7 14.87 22.91 -11.17
CA ASP A 7 13.91 23.79 -11.86
C ASP A 7 12.51 23.17 -11.96
N ILE A 8 12.43 21.87 -12.25
CA ILE A 8 11.16 21.15 -12.35
C ILE A 8 10.52 20.93 -10.97
N ILE A 9 11.32 20.67 -9.93
CA ILE A 9 10.82 20.54 -8.56
C ILE A 9 10.27 21.88 -8.05
N GLU A 10 10.98 22.98 -8.28
CA GLU A 10 10.52 24.33 -7.96
C GLU A 10 9.23 24.67 -8.72
N HIS A 11 9.14 24.29 -10.00
CA HIS A 11 7.93 24.41 -10.80
C HIS A 11 6.75 23.65 -10.17
N LEU A 12 6.91 22.36 -9.84
CA LEU A 12 5.85 21.56 -9.20
C LEU A 12 5.43 22.10 -7.83
N THR A 13 6.38 22.63 -7.05
CA THR A 13 6.11 23.25 -5.74
C THR A 13 5.26 24.51 -5.89
N LEU A 14 5.59 25.38 -6.87
CA LEU A 14 4.79 26.54 -7.22
C LEU A 14 3.38 26.14 -7.66
N LEU A 15 3.26 25.10 -8.49
CA LEU A 15 1.96 24.59 -8.92
C LEU A 15 1.12 24.11 -7.74
N ASN A 16 1.69 23.36 -6.79
CA ASN A 16 0.90 22.88 -5.65
C ASN A 16 0.25 24.06 -4.89
N LYS A 17 1.03 25.12 -4.63
CA LYS A 17 0.51 26.35 -4.02
C LYS A 17 -0.56 27.03 -4.88
N ALA A 18 -0.34 27.16 -6.19
CA ALA A 18 -1.33 27.75 -7.10
C ALA A 18 -2.65 26.96 -7.13
N TYR A 19 -2.60 25.62 -7.14
CA TYR A 19 -3.78 24.77 -7.19
C TYR A 19 -4.53 24.69 -5.86
N GLU A 20 -3.86 24.86 -4.71
CA GLU A 20 -4.53 25.07 -3.42
C GLU A 20 -5.41 26.33 -3.45
N LEU A 21 -4.88 27.42 -4.01
CA LEU A 21 -5.60 28.69 -4.16
C LEU A 21 -6.75 28.59 -5.18
N LYS A 22 -6.55 27.88 -6.30
CA LYS A 22 -7.65 27.57 -7.24
C LYS A 22 -8.80 26.83 -6.56
N ARG A 23 -8.50 25.80 -5.76
CA ARG A 23 -9.53 25.06 -5.01
C ARG A 23 -10.25 25.94 -3.99
N LYS A 24 -9.52 26.82 -3.30
CA LYS A 24 -10.12 27.82 -2.40
C LYS A 24 -11.07 28.75 -3.17
N ARG A 25 -10.68 29.24 -4.35
CA ARG A 25 -11.53 30.08 -5.21
C ARG A 25 -12.78 29.35 -5.69
N ILE A 26 -12.67 28.09 -6.10
CA ILE A 26 -13.83 27.26 -6.48
C ILE A 26 -14.86 27.18 -5.36
N ARG A 27 -14.44 27.07 -4.09
CA ARG A 27 -15.38 27.06 -2.96
C ARG A 27 -16.18 28.37 -2.88
N PHE A 28 -15.52 29.52 -3.01
CA PHE A 28 -16.22 30.81 -3.08
C PHE A 28 -17.18 30.87 -4.27
N MET A 29 -16.77 30.32 -5.41
CA MET A 29 -17.64 30.26 -6.59
C MET A 29 -18.88 29.37 -6.38
N GLN A 30 -18.73 28.23 -5.72
CA GLN A 30 -19.86 27.36 -5.41
C GLN A 30 -20.81 28.01 -4.40
N LEU A 31 -20.27 28.67 -3.36
CA LEU A 31 -21.07 29.42 -2.39
C LEU A 31 -21.87 30.55 -3.04
N ALA A 32 -21.26 31.29 -3.95
CA ALA A 32 -21.94 32.36 -4.68
C ALA A 32 -23.07 31.84 -5.58
N SER A 33 -22.95 30.63 -6.15
CA SER A 33 -23.98 30.03 -6.99
C SER A 33 -25.24 29.59 -6.21
N VAL A 34 -25.17 29.47 -4.88
CA VAL A 34 -26.30 29.07 -4.02
C VAL A 34 -26.82 30.20 -3.12
N ASP A 35 -26.10 31.31 -3.02
CA ASP A 35 -26.52 32.49 -2.28
C ASP A 35 -27.57 33.30 -3.07
N ASN A 36 -28.78 33.43 -2.51
CA ASN A 36 -29.89 34.15 -3.16
C ASN A 36 -29.61 35.65 -3.36
N GLY A 37 -28.74 36.26 -2.54
CA GLY A 37 -28.31 37.65 -2.71
C GLY A 37 -27.37 37.84 -3.91
N LEU A 38 -26.46 36.88 -4.12
CA LEU A 38 -25.47 36.90 -5.20
C LEU A 38 -25.98 36.34 -6.53
N ARG A 39 -26.93 35.40 -6.52
CA ARG A 39 -27.68 34.99 -7.72
C ARG A 39 -28.36 36.17 -8.40
N ASN A 40 -28.83 37.13 -7.61
CA ASN A 40 -29.42 38.38 -8.09
C ASN A 40 -28.39 39.42 -8.54
N LEU A 41 -27.07 39.19 -8.39
CA LEU A 41 -26.04 40.18 -8.70
C LEU A 41 -25.84 40.34 -10.22
N SER A 42 -26.11 39.29 -11.00
CA SER A 42 -26.21 39.34 -12.47
C SER A 42 -27.46 40.07 -12.97
N GLU A 43 -28.54 40.09 -12.20
CA GLU A 43 -29.81 40.70 -12.62
C GLU A 43 -30.01 42.08 -11.98
N ASN A 44 -29.28 42.40 -10.91
CA ASN A 44 -29.53 43.55 -10.06
C ASN A 44 -28.27 44.09 -9.36
N PHE A 45 -27.17 44.33 -10.09
CA PHE A 45 -25.97 45.01 -9.53
C PHE A 45 -26.35 46.28 -8.72
N TYR A 46 -27.30 47.06 -9.22
CA TYR A 46 -27.81 48.27 -8.58
C TYR A 46 -28.70 48.04 -7.34
N LYS A 47 -29.10 46.80 -6.99
CA LYS A 47 -29.77 46.50 -5.71
C LYS A 47 -28.81 46.47 -4.55
N ILE A 48 -27.53 46.20 -4.79
CA ILE A 48 -26.48 46.07 -3.77
C ILE A 48 -25.55 47.29 -3.78
N TRP A 49 -25.38 47.92 -4.94
CA TRP A 49 -24.50 49.08 -5.14
C TRP A 49 -25.30 50.35 -5.50
N ASP A 50 -24.98 51.46 -4.85
CA ASP A 50 -25.46 52.80 -5.19
C ASP A 50 -24.50 53.54 -6.10
N LYS A 51 -25.04 54.24 -7.09
CA LYS A 51 -24.28 55.13 -7.95
C LYS A 51 -24.17 56.50 -7.30
N THR A 52 -22.95 56.96 -7.04
CA THR A 52 -22.63 58.27 -6.48
C THR A 52 -21.77 59.09 -7.44
N SER A 53 -21.55 60.38 -7.14
CA SER A 53 -20.64 61.24 -7.91
C SER A 53 -19.18 60.78 -7.89
N LYS A 54 -18.79 59.96 -6.91
CA LYS A 54 -17.44 59.40 -6.77
C LYS A 54 -17.27 58.01 -7.39
N GLY A 55 -18.37 57.36 -7.80
CA GLY A 55 -18.39 55.98 -8.29
C GLY A 55 -19.48 55.15 -7.61
N PHE A 56 -19.34 53.84 -7.63
CA PHE A 56 -20.30 52.89 -7.05
C PHE A 56 -19.88 52.46 -5.65
N ILE A 57 -20.80 52.55 -4.68
CA ILE A 57 -20.57 52.25 -3.25
C ILE A 57 -21.63 51.26 -2.76
N LEU A 58 -21.29 50.41 -1.78
CA LEU A 58 -22.20 49.40 -1.23
C LEU A 58 -23.33 50.06 -0.40
N LYS A 59 -24.59 49.64 -0.60
CA LYS A 59 -25.81 50.24 0.00
C LYS A 59 -25.92 50.13 1.53
N ASP A 60 -25.95 48.90 2.05
CA ASP A 60 -25.90 48.63 3.49
C ASP A 60 -24.97 47.44 3.78
N PRO A 61 -23.73 47.72 4.21
CA PRO A 61 -22.77 46.66 4.50
C PRO A 61 -23.19 45.71 5.64
N LYS A 62 -24.02 46.15 6.59
CA LYS A 62 -24.43 45.32 7.75
C LYS A 62 -25.47 44.28 7.34
N GLN A 63 -26.35 44.63 6.40
CA GLN A 63 -27.39 43.74 5.87
C GLN A 63 -26.83 42.62 4.98
N HIS A 64 -25.60 42.76 4.48
CA HIS A 64 -24.99 41.87 3.50
C HIS A 64 -23.71 41.15 3.97
N ALA A 65 -23.51 41.01 5.29
CA ALA A 65 -22.28 40.47 5.87
C ALA A 65 -21.79 39.15 5.23
N ASN A 66 -22.68 38.18 5.00
CA ASN A 66 -22.32 36.91 4.35
C ASN A 66 -21.97 37.07 2.86
N SER A 67 -22.70 37.91 2.13
CA SER A 67 -22.42 38.19 0.70
C SER A 67 -21.11 38.96 0.52
N ILE A 68 -20.73 39.79 1.49
CA ILE A 68 -19.46 40.55 1.53
C ILE A 68 -18.25 39.62 1.56
N ASP A 69 -18.26 38.58 2.38
CA ASP A 69 -17.16 37.62 2.46
C ASP A 69 -17.02 36.79 1.17
N ILE A 70 -18.15 36.41 0.57
CA ILE A 70 -18.15 35.73 -0.72
C ILE A 70 -17.64 36.66 -1.84
N ILE A 71 -18.06 37.93 -1.86
CA ILE A 71 -17.58 38.94 -2.82
C ILE A 71 -16.07 39.16 -2.65
N LYS A 72 -15.55 39.27 -1.42
CA LYS A 72 -14.10 39.35 -1.16
C LYS A 72 -13.38 38.09 -1.59
N GLY A 73 -13.95 36.91 -1.38
CA GLY A 73 -13.38 35.65 -1.87
C GLY A 73 -13.38 35.52 -3.40
N LEU A 74 -14.38 36.08 -4.08
CA LEU A 74 -14.57 36.04 -5.53
C LEU A 74 -13.83 37.12 -6.31
N PHE A 75 -13.63 38.30 -5.72
CA PHE A 75 -13.08 39.47 -6.39
C PHE A 75 -11.90 40.09 -5.65
N GLY A 76 -11.58 39.69 -4.41
CA GLY A 76 -10.36 40.07 -3.70
C GLY A 76 -9.27 39.00 -3.77
N MET A 77 -8.38 39.01 -2.78
CA MET A 77 -7.23 38.10 -2.62
C MET A 77 -6.20 38.23 -3.75
N HIS A 78 -5.81 39.47 -4.08
CA HIS A 78 -4.89 39.83 -5.16
C HIS A 78 -3.57 39.05 -5.11
N ASP A 79 -2.97 38.88 -3.93
CA ASP A 79 -1.72 38.12 -3.79
C ASP A 79 -1.92 36.62 -4.11
N GLU A 80 -3.09 36.07 -3.81
CA GLU A 80 -3.46 34.70 -4.18
C GLU A 80 -3.64 34.57 -5.69
N ILE A 81 -4.30 35.56 -6.32
CA ILE A 81 -4.50 35.60 -7.77
C ILE A 81 -3.17 35.75 -8.50
N ILE A 82 -2.24 36.60 -8.00
CA ILE A 82 -0.89 36.70 -8.55
C ILE A 82 -0.19 35.34 -8.47
N THR A 83 -0.32 34.63 -7.36
CA THR A 83 0.28 33.29 -7.21
C THR A 83 -0.32 32.29 -8.21
N MET A 84 -1.65 32.29 -8.37
CA MET A 84 -2.33 31.49 -9.39
C MET A 84 -1.86 31.82 -10.81
N MET A 85 -1.73 33.12 -11.15
CA MET A 85 -1.23 33.57 -12.44
C MET A 85 0.21 33.15 -12.68
N ARG A 86 1.08 33.24 -11.66
CA ARG A 86 2.47 32.76 -11.75
C ARG A 86 2.52 31.26 -12.03
N GLY A 87 1.67 30.46 -11.38
CA GLY A 87 1.54 29.03 -11.68
C GLY A 87 1.03 28.76 -13.10
N ASN A 88 0.03 29.50 -13.58
CA ASN A 88 -0.47 29.35 -14.95
C ASN A 88 0.61 29.71 -15.98
N LYS A 89 1.33 30.81 -15.75
CA LYS A 89 2.44 31.22 -16.63
C LYS A 89 3.59 30.20 -16.60
N SER A 90 3.89 29.62 -15.44
CA SER A 90 4.95 28.62 -15.35
C SER A 90 4.61 27.36 -16.16
N ILE A 91 3.35 26.93 -16.23
CA ILE A 91 2.91 25.81 -17.10
C ILE A 91 3.17 26.11 -18.58
N LEU A 92 2.98 27.36 -19.01
CA LEU A 92 3.19 27.74 -20.41
C LEU A 92 4.65 27.95 -20.79
N THR A 93 5.51 28.19 -19.81
CA THR A 93 6.90 28.61 -20.03
C THR A 93 7.94 27.59 -19.56
N VAL A 94 7.53 26.56 -18.81
CA VAL A 94 8.44 25.47 -18.43
C VAL A 94 8.94 24.74 -19.66
N ASP A 95 10.21 24.35 -19.63
CA ASP A 95 10.80 23.53 -20.68
C ASP A 95 10.13 22.15 -20.69
N LYS A 96 9.27 21.92 -21.69
CA LYS A 96 8.50 20.69 -21.85
C LYS A 96 9.38 19.47 -22.05
N ILE A 97 10.55 19.64 -22.69
CA ILE A 97 11.51 18.56 -22.92
C ILE A 97 12.15 18.17 -21.59
N ARG A 98 12.61 19.14 -20.80
CA ARG A 98 13.16 18.88 -19.45
C ARG A 98 12.11 18.28 -18.53
N PHE A 99 10.85 18.75 -18.58
CA PHE A 99 9.75 18.16 -17.81
C PHE A 99 9.51 16.70 -18.21
N TYR A 100 9.49 16.38 -19.51
CA TYR A 100 9.39 15.00 -19.99
C TYR A 100 10.57 14.14 -19.54
N GLN A 101 11.80 14.64 -19.66
CA GLN A 101 13.02 13.95 -19.20
C GLN A 101 12.98 13.66 -17.69
N TYR A 102 12.49 14.62 -16.90
CA TYR A 102 12.26 14.42 -15.47
C TYR A 102 11.27 13.26 -15.22
N LEU A 103 10.16 13.20 -15.96
CA LEU A 103 9.25 12.05 -15.89
C LEU A 103 9.94 10.74 -16.31
N VAL A 104 10.74 10.73 -17.39
CA VAL A 104 11.51 9.55 -17.85
C VAL A 104 12.42 9.01 -16.75
N ARG A 105 13.09 9.92 -16.03
CA ARG A 105 14.01 9.56 -14.97
C ARG A 105 13.32 8.88 -13.78
N HIS A 106 12.09 9.29 -13.47
CA HIS A 106 11.43 8.92 -12.22
C HIS A 106 10.23 7.99 -12.38
N ILE A 107 9.74 7.78 -13.61
CA ILE A 107 8.57 6.95 -13.92
C ILE A 107 9.00 5.78 -14.81
N ALA A 108 9.04 4.58 -14.23
CA ALA A 108 9.54 3.39 -14.93
C ALA A 108 8.61 2.86 -16.04
N ASN A 109 7.30 3.15 -15.99
CA ASN A 109 6.34 2.64 -16.97
C ASN A 109 6.09 3.66 -18.08
N ALA A 110 6.42 3.30 -19.33
CA ALA A 110 6.27 4.19 -20.47
C ALA A 110 4.84 4.68 -20.68
N ARG A 111 3.81 3.83 -20.56
CA ARG A 111 2.41 4.26 -20.71
C ARG A 111 2.00 5.26 -19.63
N ALA A 112 2.39 4.99 -18.38
CA ALA A 112 2.10 5.87 -17.26
C ALA A 112 2.81 7.23 -17.41
N LEU A 113 4.05 7.21 -17.90
CA LEU A 113 4.79 8.42 -18.24
C LEU A 113 4.08 9.27 -19.29
N HIS A 114 3.68 8.67 -20.42
CA HIS A 114 2.97 9.39 -21.48
C HIS A 114 1.64 9.95 -20.98
N TYR A 115 0.91 9.17 -20.19
CA TYR A 115 -0.33 9.63 -19.56
C TYR A 115 -0.09 10.84 -18.65
N LEU A 116 0.90 10.79 -17.75
CA LEU A 116 1.23 11.91 -16.85
C LEU A 116 1.63 13.17 -17.62
N TYR A 117 2.41 13.03 -18.70
CA TYR A 117 2.76 14.14 -19.57
C TYR A 117 1.53 14.71 -20.29
N ASN A 118 0.65 13.85 -20.80
CA ASN A 118 -0.55 14.25 -21.53
C ASN A 118 -1.57 14.98 -20.66
N LEU A 119 -1.61 14.74 -19.34
CA LEU A 119 -2.42 15.55 -18.42
C LEU A 119 -2.03 17.03 -18.48
N PHE A 120 -0.75 17.34 -18.69
CA PHE A 120 -0.27 18.72 -18.87
C PHE A 120 -0.34 19.20 -20.31
N TYR A 121 0.21 18.42 -21.25
CA TYR A 121 0.57 18.88 -22.60
C TYR A 121 0.00 17.98 -23.70
N GLY A 122 -1.09 17.24 -23.45
CA GLY A 122 -1.72 16.40 -24.45
C GLY A 122 -2.40 17.19 -25.56
N ASP A 123 -2.16 16.80 -26.81
CA ASP A 123 -2.71 17.47 -27.99
C ASP A 123 -4.12 17.01 -28.37
N GLU A 124 -4.44 15.73 -28.18
CA GLU A 124 -5.74 15.15 -28.58
C GLU A 124 -6.83 15.35 -27.52
N ASN A 125 -6.46 15.30 -26.24
CA ASN A 125 -7.38 15.38 -25.12
C ASN A 125 -7.34 16.75 -24.43
N LEU A 126 -8.30 16.98 -23.52
CA LEU A 126 -8.25 18.12 -22.61
C LEU A 126 -6.98 18.03 -21.74
N SER A 127 -6.24 19.12 -21.64
CA SER A 127 -4.99 19.19 -20.88
C SER A 127 -4.93 20.46 -20.04
N ILE A 128 -4.11 20.43 -18.99
CA ILE A 128 -3.90 21.59 -18.11
C ILE A 128 -3.42 22.80 -18.92
N GLU A 129 -2.49 22.62 -19.87
CA GLU A 129 -2.00 23.70 -20.73
C GLU A 129 -3.14 24.43 -21.46
N LYS A 130 -4.08 23.67 -22.06
CA LYS A 130 -5.22 24.25 -22.77
C LYS A 130 -6.13 25.03 -21.83
N LEU A 131 -6.42 24.47 -20.65
CA LEU A 131 -7.27 25.12 -19.65
C LEU A 131 -6.64 26.41 -19.12
N VAL A 132 -5.34 26.42 -18.80
CA VAL A 132 -4.67 27.62 -18.28
C VAL A 132 -4.47 28.71 -19.34
N LYS A 133 -4.32 28.34 -20.63
CA LYS A 133 -4.35 29.31 -21.75
C LYS A 133 -5.66 30.08 -21.79
N GLU A 134 -6.78 29.40 -21.52
CA GLU A 134 -8.06 30.08 -21.40
C GLU A 134 -8.13 30.96 -20.14
N GLN A 135 -7.58 30.53 -19.00
CA GLN A 135 -7.66 31.29 -17.74
C GLN A 135 -6.88 32.62 -17.77
N LEU A 136 -5.69 32.64 -18.38
CA LEU A 136 -4.74 33.76 -18.25
C LEU A 136 -5.28 35.13 -18.72
N PRO A 137 -5.87 35.26 -19.92
CA PRO A 137 -6.41 36.54 -20.38
C PRO A 137 -7.42 37.16 -19.40
N TYR A 138 -8.26 36.34 -18.77
CA TYR A 138 -9.23 36.80 -17.79
C TYR A 138 -8.56 37.27 -16.50
N LEU A 139 -7.62 36.47 -15.96
CA LEU A 139 -6.90 36.84 -14.75
C LEU A 139 -6.10 38.14 -14.94
N GLU A 140 -5.48 38.34 -16.10
CA GLU A 140 -4.74 39.55 -16.44
C GLU A 140 -5.66 40.77 -16.57
N ARG A 141 -6.78 40.63 -17.30
CA ARG A 141 -7.74 41.71 -17.51
C ARG A 141 -8.34 42.22 -16.19
N TYR A 142 -8.67 41.32 -15.27
CA TYR A 142 -9.41 41.66 -14.05
C TYR A 142 -8.53 41.95 -12.83
N LEU A 143 -7.22 41.71 -12.93
CA LEU A 143 -6.26 41.95 -11.84
C LEU A 143 -6.33 43.36 -11.22
N PRO A 144 -6.46 44.47 -11.99
CA PRO A 144 -6.58 45.81 -11.42
C PRO A 144 -7.85 46.01 -10.61
N THR A 145 -8.97 45.42 -11.06
CA THR A 145 -10.24 45.45 -10.34
C THR A 145 -10.13 44.64 -9.06
N PHE A 146 -9.49 43.46 -9.09
CA PHE A 146 -9.29 42.65 -7.88
C PHE A 146 -8.46 43.37 -6.80
N LYS A 147 -7.40 44.06 -7.20
CA LYS A 147 -6.55 44.84 -6.28
C LYS A 147 -7.31 45.91 -5.48
N LYS A 148 -8.43 46.43 -6.01
CA LYS A 148 -9.26 47.41 -5.30
C LYS A 148 -10.01 46.79 -4.14
N PHE A 149 -10.46 45.54 -4.27
CA PHE A 149 -11.15 44.81 -3.21
C PHE A 149 -10.26 44.49 -2.00
N ASP A 150 -8.94 44.45 -2.17
CA ASP A 150 -7.98 44.22 -1.08
C ASP A 150 -7.45 45.49 -0.41
N LYS A 151 -7.41 46.60 -1.16
CA LYS A 151 -7.00 47.90 -0.60
C LYS A 151 -8.02 48.48 0.37
N SER A 152 -9.29 48.09 0.26
CA SER A 152 -10.33 48.52 1.18
C SER A 152 -10.31 47.66 2.45
N LYS A 153 -9.95 48.27 3.59
CA LYS A 153 -9.98 47.59 4.90
C LYS A 153 -11.39 47.03 5.18
N ASN A 154 -12.42 47.79 4.79
CA ASN A 154 -13.83 47.38 4.80
C ASN A 154 -14.46 47.59 3.42
N LEU A 155 -15.39 46.72 3.03
CA LEU A 155 -16.12 46.82 1.75
C LEU A 155 -16.97 48.10 1.64
N GLN A 156 -17.21 48.79 2.76
CA GLN A 156 -17.90 50.08 2.85
C GLN A 156 -17.06 51.23 2.25
N ASP A 157 -15.73 51.09 2.27
CA ASP A 157 -14.79 52.07 1.73
C ASP A 157 -14.45 51.79 0.26
N LEU A 158 -14.99 50.70 -0.31
CA LEU A 158 -14.74 50.32 -1.69
C LEU A 158 -15.56 51.20 -2.64
N VAL A 159 -14.84 51.96 -3.46
CA VAL A 159 -15.43 52.74 -4.55
C VAL A 159 -15.04 52.09 -5.88
N LEU A 160 -16.03 51.60 -6.61
CA LEU A 160 -15.84 51.02 -7.94
C LEU A 160 -16.08 52.08 -9.02
N SER A 161 -15.22 52.15 -10.03
CA SER A 161 -15.45 52.97 -11.22
C SER A 161 -16.41 52.26 -12.19
N GLN A 162 -16.96 53.00 -13.16
CA GLN A 162 -17.77 52.40 -14.24
C GLN A 162 -17.03 51.27 -14.97
N PHE A 163 -15.70 51.40 -15.11
CA PHE A 163 -14.85 50.37 -15.70
C PHE A 163 -14.74 49.11 -14.83
N ASP A 164 -14.64 49.26 -13.51
CA ASP A 164 -14.64 48.11 -12.59
C ASP A 164 -15.98 47.36 -12.64
N VAL A 165 -17.08 48.11 -12.71
CA VAL A 165 -18.42 47.54 -12.86
C VAL A 165 -18.52 46.74 -14.15
N GLN A 166 -18.09 47.29 -15.29
CA GLN A 166 -18.06 46.57 -16.56
C GLN A 166 -17.23 45.28 -16.51
N ASN A 167 -16.09 45.29 -15.81
CA ASN A 167 -15.28 44.09 -15.60
C ASN A 167 -16.00 43.04 -14.77
N ILE A 168 -16.68 43.44 -13.68
CA ILE A 168 -17.48 42.53 -12.85
C ILE A 168 -18.62 41.92 -13.68
N TRP A 169 -19.33 42.72 -14.47
CA TRP A 169 -20.36 42.22 -15.40
C TRP A 169 -19.81 41.20 -16.38
N SER A 170 -18.66 41.49 -16.99
CA SER A 170 -18.02 40.56 -17.92
C SER A 170 -17.61 39.25 -17.25
N ILE A 171 -17.18 39.26 -15.97
CA ILE A 171 -16.91 38.03 -15.19
C ILE A 171 -18.19 37.24 -14.96
N ILE A 172 -19.29 37.92 -14.62
CA ILE A 172 -20.59 37.30 -14.33
C ILE A 172 -21.16 36.61 -15.58
N GLU A 173 -21.08 37.25 -16.74
CA GLU A 173 -21.57 36.67 -18.02
C GLU A 173 -20.91 35.34 -18.37
N ILE A 174 -19.62 35.19 -18.06
CA ILE A 174 -18.85 33.96 -18.35
C ILE A 174 -18.57 33.13 -17.09
N TYR A 175 -19.32 33.38 -16.02
CA TYR A 175 -19.02 32.85 -14.70
C TYR A 175 -18.96 31.33 -14.67
N ASP A 176 -19.96 30.66 -15.24
CA ASP A 176 -20.01 29.20 -15.31
C ASP A 176 -18.85 28.65 -16.13
N ARG A 177 -18.47 29.31 -17.22
CA ARG A 177 -17.29 28.93 -18.02
C ARG A 177 -16.00 29.02 -17.22
N ILE A 178 -15.79 30.10 -16.45
CA ILE A 178 -14.61 30.25 -15.58
C ILE A 178 -14.62 29.15 -14.51
N ARG A 179 -15.77 28.93 -13.86
CA ARG A 179 -15.92 27.94 -12.79
C ARG A 179 -15.61 26.54 -13.30
N ASP A 180 -16.24 26.15 -14.40
CA ASP A 180 -16.13 24.80 -14.96
C ASP A 180 -14.71 24.55 -15.48
N ASN A 181 -14.06 25.55 -16.08
CA ASN A 181 -12.65 25.48 -16.45
C ASN A 181 -11.76 25.25 -15.22
N LEU A 182 -11.92 26.03 -14.14
CA LEU A 182 -11.16 25.85 -12.89
C LEU A 182 -11.39 24.48 -12.26
N ILE A 183 -12.62 23.97 -12.27
CA ILE A 183 -12.95 22.63 -11.76
C ILE A 183 -12.23 21.55 -12.58
N GLN A 184 -12.33 21.61 -13.91
CA GLN A 184 -11.66 20.64 -14.80
C GLN A 184 -10.13 20.67 -14.61
N ASP A 185 -9.56 21.87 -14.53
CA ASP A 185 -8.12 22.07 -14.35
C ASP A 185 -7.64 21.52 -13.00
N THR A 186 -8.33 21.86 -11.91
CA THR A 186 -7.99 21.35 -10.57
C THR A 186 -8.17 19.84 -10.45
N ASN A 187 -9.12 19.25 -11.19
CA ASN A 187 -9.31 17.80 -11.24
C ASN A 187 -8.15 17.11 -11.97
N LEU A 188 -7.73 17.61 -13.14
CA LEU A 188 -6.59 17.07 -13.89
C LEU A 188 -5.30 17.17 -13.07
N TYR A 189 -5.05 18.31 -12.41
CA TYR A 189 -3.86 18.46 -11.58
C TYR A 189 -3.88 17.55 -10.34
N ARG A 190 -5.04 17.37 -9.72
CA ARG A 190 -5.20 16.42 -8.60
C ARG A 190 -4.91 14.99 -9.06
N GLN A 191 -5.41 14.60 -10.23
CA GLN A 191 -5.16 13.31 -10.84
C GLN A 191 -3.67 13.12 -11.12
N PHE A 192 -3.01 14.12 -11.72
CA PHE A 192 -1.57 14.13 -11.92
C PHE A 192 -0.83 13.94 -10.58
N THR A 193 -1.13 14.74 -9.56
CA THR A 193 -0.41 14.69 -8.27
C THR A 193 -0.54 13.32 -7.61
N LYS A 194 -1.74 12.75 -7.59
CA LYS A 194 -2.01 11.42 -7.04
C LYS A 194 -1.26 10.33 -7.80
N ASP A 195 -1.30 10.37 -9.14
CA ASP A 195 -0.71 9.32 -9.97
C ASP A 195 0.83 9.45 -10.00
N PHE A 196 1.35 10.67 -10.14
CA PHE A 196 2.78 10.97 -10.11
C PHE A 196 3.42 10.54 -8.79
N THR A 197 2.88 10.95 -7.63
CA THR A 197 3.46 10.60 -6.32
C THR A 197 3.49 9.09 -6.08
N ARG A 198 2.48 8.36 -6.55
CA ARG A 198 2.42 6.89 -6.47
C ARG A 198 3.41 6.19 -7.40
N LEU A 199 3.68 6.78 -8.56
CA LEU A 199 4.55 6.22 -9.59
C LEU A 199 6.01 6.66 -9.45
N TYR A 200 6.27 7.73 -8.71
CA TYR A 200 7.58 8.31 -8.50
C TYR A 200 8.54 7.31 -7.86
N ARG A 201 9.72 7.17 -8.46
CA ARG A 201 10.80 6.32 -7.95
C ARG A 201 12.10 7.10 -7.94
N GLU A 202 12.73 7.12 -6.78
CA GLU A 202 14.09 7.62 -6.64
C GLU A 202 14.80 6.85 -5.53
N ASP A 203 15.98 6.30 -5.85
CA ASP A 203 16.88 5.61 -4.92
C ASP A 203 16.25 4.46 -4.10
N LEU A 204 15.22 3.79 -4.64
CA LEU A 204 14.56 2.66 -3.96
C LEU A 204 15.50 1.44 -3.88
N ALA A 205 16.07 1.23 -2.69
CA ALA A 205 16.84 0.04 -2.33
C ALA A 205 15.97 -0.99 -1.62
N LEU A 206 16.06 -2.24 -2.08
CA LEU A 206 15.39 -3.39 -1.48
C LEU A 206 16.40 -4.22 -0.69
N LYS A 207 16.06 -4.55 0.55
CA LYS A 207 16.76 -5.56 1.36
C LYS A 207 16.01 -6.88 1.25
N ILE A 208 16.74 -7.94 0.95
CA ILE A 208 16.22 -9.30 1.08
C ILE A 208 16.35 -9.68 2.55
N LEU A 209 15.22 -9.95 3.21
CA LEU A 209 15.20 -10.37 4.61
C LEU A 209 15.39 -11.88 4.75
N GLY A 210 14.98 -12.63 3.72
CA GLY A 210 15.13 -14.07 3.70
C GLY A 210 14.68 -14.66 2.38
N TYR A 211 15.16 -15.88 2.13
CA TYR A 211 14.66 -16.74 1.09
C TYR A 211 13.78 -17.80 1.76
N GLY A 212 12.48 -17.71 1.56
CA GLY A 212 11.61 -18.85 1.84
C GLY A 212 11.93 -19.98 0.88
N GLU A 213 11.48 -21.18 1.18
CA GLU A 213 11.82 -22.36 0.38
C GLU A 213 11.31 -22.25 -1.07
N ILE A 214 10.24 -21.49 -1.29
CA ILE A 214 9.65 -21.23 -2.62
C ILE A 214 9.50 -19.74 -2.98
N SER A 215 9.95 -18.80 -2.13
CA SER A 215 9.69 -17.36 -2.33
C SER A 215 10.80 -16.48 -1.76
N THR A 216 10.77 -15.18 -2.09
CA THR A 216 11.71 -14.20 -1.51
C THR A 216 10.93 -13.21 -0.66
N VAL A 217 11.43 -12.99 0.55
CA VAL A 217 10.91 -12.01 1.50
C VAL A 217 11.79 -10.76 1.43
N MET A 218 11.18 -9.60 1.19
CA MET A 218 11.89 -8.35 0.94
C MET A 218 11.25 -7.17 1.68
N GLN A 219 12.07 -6.17 1.96
CA GLN A 219 11.68 -4.91 2.59
C GLN A 219 12.33 -3.76 1.83
N THR A 220 11.62 -2.65 1.68
CA THR A 220 12.23 -1.40 1.23
C THR A 220 13.04 -0.79 2.37
N ILE A 221 14.33 -0.57 2.17
CA ILE A 221 15.24 -0.02 3.19
C ILE A 221 15.56 1.45 2.97
N HIS A 222 15.79 1.87 1.74
CA HIS A 222 16.10 3.26 1.43
C HIS A 222 15.38 3.69 0.16
N GLY A 223 15.05 4.97 0.09
CA GLY A 223 14.46 5.59 -1.08
C GLY A 223 13.90 6.96 -0.74
N SER A 224 13.50 7.69 -1.77
CA SER A 224 12.78 8.94 -1.60
C SER A 224 11.45 8.87 -2.31
N VAL A 225 10.40 9.32 -1.64
CA VAL A 225 9.06 9.46 -2.20
C VAL A 225 8.64 10.91 -2.14
N PHE A 226 7.85 11.35 -3.12
CA PHE A 226 7.17 12.63 -3.02
C PHE A 226 5.84 12.45 -2.27
N ASN A 227 5.56 13.34 -1.35
CA ASN A 227 4.19 13.54 -0.87
C ASN A 227 3.38 14.38 -1.88
N GLU A 228 2.08 14.54 -1.64
CA GLU A 228 1.19 15.34 -2.51
C GLU A 228 1.62 16.83 -2.63
N SER A 229 2.44 17.32 -1.69
CA SER A 229 3.02 18.66 -1.73
C SER A 229 4.37 18.72 -2.44
N PHE A 230 4.78 17.65 -3.15
CA PHE A 230 6.07 17.52 -3.81
C PHE A 230 7.26 17.80 -2.88
N THR A 231 7.09 17.49 -1.59
CA THR A 231 8.21 17.44 -0.63
C THR A 231 8.77 16.03 -0.65
N LYS A 232 10.09 15.95 -0.83
CA LYS A 232 10.84 14.68 -0.85
C LYS A 232 10.97 14.16 0.57
N THR A 233 10.34 13.03 0.86
CA THR A 233 10.45 12.34 2.15
C THR A 233 11.37 11.14 2.00
N LYS A 234 12.39 11.04 2.86
CA LYS A 234 13.25 9.85 2.93
C LYS A 234 12.45 8.71 3.55
N VAL A 235 12.43 7.57 2.87
CA VAL A 235 11.99 6.29 3.43
C VAL A 235 13.23 5.64 4.01
N THR A 236 13.34 5.63 5.34
CA THR A 236 14.51 5.08 6.05
C THR A 236 14.36 3.61 6.44
N GLU A 237 13.13 3.09 6.47
CA GLU A 237 12.79 1.65 6.47
C GLU A 237 11.25 1.50 6.41
N SER A 238 10.74 0.63 5.54
CA SER A 238 9.29 0.35 5.45
C SER A 238 8.83 -0.58 6.57
N ASP A 239 7.74 -0.25 7.25
CA ASP A 239 7.07 -1.15 8.20
C ASP A 239 6.46 -2.41 7.55
N TRP A 240 6.46 -2.49 6.23
CA TRP A 240 5.94 -3.64 5.48
C TRP A 240 7.05 -4.53 4.96
N VAL A 241 6.86 -5.83 5.19
CA VAL A 241 7.65 -6.94 4.66
C VAL A 241 6.80 -7.66 3.60
N TRP A 242 7.40 -7.96 2.44
CA TRP A 242 6.69 -8.50 1.29
C TRP A 242 7.24 -9.86 0.88
N LYS A 243 6.36 -10.86 0.84
CA LYS A 243 6.64 -12.18 0.25
C LYS A 243 6.15 -12.17 -1.20
N ARG A 244 7.07 -12.36 -2.15
CA ARG A 244 6.73 -12.45 -3.58
C ARG A 244 6.20 -13.85 -3.89
N MET A 245 4.98 -13.91 -4.41
CA MET A 245 4.32 -15.16 -4.81
C MET A 245 4.71 -15.57 -6.25
N PRO A 246 4.48 -16.85 -6.62
CA PRO A 246 4.58 -17.32 -8.01
C PRO A 246 3.91 -16.38 -9.03
N PRO A 247 4.38 -16.36 -10.30
CA PRO A 247 3.66 -15.71 -11.38
C PRO A 247 2.31 -16.42 -11.62
N ILE A 248 1.25 -15.62 -11.79
CA ILE A 248 -0.13 -16.05 -12.02
C ILE A 248 -0.57 -15.59 -13.41
N ASP A 249 -1.25 -16.43 -14.18
CA ASP A 249 -1.50 -16.14 -15.59
C ASP A 249 -2.73 -15.23 -15.78
N THR A 250 -3.76 -15.44 -14.97
CA THR A 250 -5.06 -14.77 -15.11
C THR A 250 -5.32 -13.80 -13.96
N LEU A 251 -6.17 -12.80 -14.21
CA LEU A 251 -6.64 -11.89 -13.15
C LEU A 251 -7.60 -12.61 -12.19
N ASP A 252 -8.39 -13.56 -12.71
CA ASP A 252 -9.37 -14.30 -11.91
C ASP A 252 -8.67 -15.14 -10.83
N ASP A 253 -7.56 -15.80 -11.17
CA ASP A 253 -6.72 -16.52 -10.19
C ASP A 253 -6.13 -15.57 -9.12
N VAL A 254 -5.78 -14.33 -9.49
CA VAL A 254 -5.27 -13.32 -8.55
C VAL A 254 -6.35 -12.88 -7.58
N GLU A 255 -7.56 -12.59 -8.07
CA GLU A 255 -8.67 -12.17 -7.21
C GLU A 255 -9.18 -13.34 -6.36
N ALA A 256 -9.17 -14.57 -6.87
CA ALA A 256 -9.44 -15.79 -6.09
C ALA A 256 -8.42 -15.95 -4.95
N LEU A 257 -7.11 -15.85 -5.24
CA LEU A 257 -6.07 -15.91 -4.21
C LEU A 257 -6.23 -14.80 -3.17
N LYS A 258 -6.56 -13.57 -3.60
CA LYS A 258 -6.80 -12.44 -2.70
C LYS A 258 -7.98 -12.70 -1.76
N LYS A 259 -9.08 -13.28 -2.28
CA LYS A 259 -10.23 -13.68 -1.47
C LYS A 259 -9.82 -14.69 -0.41
N VAL A 260 -9.17 -15.79 -0.82
CA VAL A 260 -8.72 -16.87 0.08
C VAL A 260 -7.72 -16.35 1.13
N TYR A 261 -6.79 -15.46 0.74
CA TYR A 261 -5.84 -14.81 1.65
C TYR A 261 -6.53 -13.97 2.74
N HIS A 262 -7.56 -13.20 2.37
CA HIS A 262 -8.33 -12.42 3.33
C HIS A 262 -9.22 -13.30 4.22
N GLU A 263 -9.89 -14.30 3.64
CA GLU A 263 -10.76 -15.21 4.40
C GLU A 263 -9.97 -16.00 5.44
N TYR A 264 -8.79 -16.53 5.10
CA TYR A 264 -7.94 -17.25 6.03
C TYR A 264 -7.54 -16.39 7.24
N ARG A 265 -7.16 -15.13 7.02
CA ARG A 265 -6.88 -14.17 8.10
C ARG A 265 -8.10 -13.96 9.01
N GLU A 266 -9.28 -13.78 8.42
CA GLU A 266 -10.52 -13.57 9.17
C GLU A 266 -10.90 -14.80 9.98
N ILE A 267 -10.72 -16.00 9.44
CA ILE A 267 -10.94 -17.25 10.18
C ILE A 267 -9.97 -17.36 11.36
N LEU A 268 -8.67 -17.18 11.14
CA LEU A 268 -7.66 -17.24 12.22
C LEU A 268 -7.97 -16.23 13.34
N THR A 269 -8.23 -14.97 12.98
CA THR A 269 -8.36 -13.90 13.96
C THR A 269 -9.72 -13.82 14.63
N LYS A 270 -10.82 -13.96 13.88
CA LYS A 270 -12.18 -13.75 14.39
C LYS A 270 -12.88 -15.03 14.84
N LYS A 271 -12.54 -16.18 14.23
CA LYS A 271 -13.18 -17.46 14.58
C LYS A 271 -12.34 -18.28 15.56
N ILE A 272 -11.03 -18.39 15.30
CA ILE A 272 -10.13 -19.21 16.14
C ILE A 272 -9.55 -18.39 17.31
N GLY A 273 -9.30 -17.09 17.09
CA GLY A 273 -8.69 -16.21 18.09
C GLY A 273 -7.15 -16.26 18.12
N ILE A 274 -6.53 -16.65 16.99
CA ILE A 274 -5.07 -16.57 16.79
C ILE A 274 -4.75 -15.19 16.24
N GLN A 275 -3.85 -14.47 16.91
CA GLN A 275 -3.43 -13.14 16.48
C GLN A 275 -2.44 -13.24 15.31
N VAL A 276 -2.59 -12.35 14.32
CA VAL A 276 -1.68 -12.23 13.17
C VAL A 276 -1.37 -10.76 12.92
N PRO A 277 -0.18 -10.40 12.40
CA PRO A 277 0.11 -9.01 12.09
C PRO A 277 -0.82 -8.43 11.02
N ALA A 278 -0.83 -7.10 10.89
CA ALA A 278 -1.54 -6.44 9.80
C ALA A 278 -1.00 -6.92 8.43
N GLN A 279 -1.90 -7.09 7.47
CA GLN A 279 -1.59 -7.67 6.16
C GLN A 279 -2.00 -6.76 5.01
N GLN A 280 -1.34 -6.89 3.87
CA GLN A 280 -1.68 -6.24 2.61
C GLN A 280 -1.56 -7.22 1.45
N PHE A 281 -2.41 -7.05 0.44
CA PHE A 281 -2.32 -7.79 -0.81
C PHE A 281 -2.08 -6.81 -1.95
N ARG A 282 -1.02 -7.03 -2.74
CA ARG A 282 -0.70 -6.21 -3.92
C ARG A 282 -0.35 -7.10 -5.08
N TYR A 283 -0.70 -6.67 -6.30
CA TYR A 283 -0.30 -7.38 -7.50
C TYR A 283 0.01 -6.41 -8.63
N PHE A 284 0.83 -6.87 -9.56
CA PHE A 284 1.26 -6.09 -10.73
C PHE A 284 1.27 -6.99 -11.96
N LYS A 285 0.72 -6.51 -13.07
CA LYS A 285 0.81 -7.18 -14.36
C LYS A 285 2.15 -6.83 -15.02
N SER A 286 2.89 -7.83 -15.47
CA SER A 286 4.14 -7.67 -16.21
C SER A 286 4.31 -8.83 -17.19
N ASN A 287 4.65 -8.52 -18.45
CA ASN A 287 4.98 -9.53 -19.48
C ASN A 287 3.94 -10.64 -19.71
N GLY A 288 2.65 -10.35 -19.51
CA GLY A 288 1.57 -11.32 -19.72
C GLY A 288 1.15 -12.11 -18.49
N TRP A 289 1.84 -11.97 -17.36
CA TRP A 289 1.47 -12.58 -16.08
C TRP A 289 1.33 -11.53 -14.97
N TYR A 290 0.75 -11.94 -13.85
CA TYR A 290 0.60 -11.17 -12.63
C TYR A 290 1.62 -11.65 -11.59
N THR A 291 2.29 -10.72 -10.92
CA THR A 291 3.10 -11.00 -9.74
C THR A 291 2.37 -10.50 -8.52
N VAL A 292 2.06 -11.40 -7.60
CA VAL A 292 1.44 -11.09 -6.31
C VAL A 292 2.51 -10.89 -5.23
N TYR A 293 2.26 -9.94 -4.34
CA TYR A 293 3.03 -9.65 -3.15
C TYR A 293 2.10 -9.69 -1.93
N ALA A 294 2.32 -10.68 -1.07
CA ALA A 294 1.68 -10.77 0.24
C ALA A 294 2.51 -9.96 1.24
N GLY A 295 1.93 -8.86 1.71
CA GLY A 295 2.53 -7.92 2.64
C GLY A 295 2.12 -8.20 4.06
N GLN A 296 3.06 -8.07 4.99
CA GLN A 296 2.82 -8.19 6.42
C GLN A 296 3.56 -7.05 7.14
N LYS A 297 2.97 -6.52 8.21
CA LYS A 297 3.68 -5.59 9.10
C LYS A 297 4.89 -6.29 9.72
N LYS A 298 6.03 -5.59 9.71
CA LYS A 298 7.31 -6.05 10.27
C LYS A 298 7.12 -6.33 11.75
N VAL A 299 7.57 -7.51 12.16
CA VAL A 299 7.65 -7.95 13.57
C VAL A 299 9.08 -7.76 14.09
N ASN A 300 9.28 -7.78 15.40
CA ASN A 300 10.62 -7.79 15.96
C ASN A 300 11.31 -9.13 15.64
N PRO A 301 12.37 -9.14 14.81
CA PRO A 301 13.04 -10.39 14.43
C PRO A 301 13.66 -11.10 15.64
N GLN A 302 14.04 -10.37 16.69
CA GLN A 302 14.55 -10.97 17.92
C GLN A 302 13.47 -11.77 18.65
N MET A 303 12.18 -11.53 18.40
CA MET A 303 11.10 -12.22 19.10
C MET A 303 10.50 -13.37 18.28
N VAL A 304 11.08 -13.71 17.14
CA VAL A 304 10.66 -14.87 16.34
C VAL A 304 11.12 -16.15 17.05
N GLY A 305 10.24 -17.16 17.14
CA GLY A 305 10.44 -18.35 17.96
C GLY A 305 11.75 -19.06 17.68
N ASN A 306 12.16 -19.19 16.42
CA ASN A 306 13.42 -19.83 16.05
C ASN A 306 14.67 -19.05 16.52
N THR A 307 14.57 -17.73 16.63
CA THR A 307 15.63 -16.86 17.18
C THR A 307 15.60 -16.88 18.72
N LEU A 308 14.41 -16.90 19.32
CA LEU A 308 14.21 -17.01 20.76
C LEU A 308 14.78 -18.33 21.31
N VAL A 309 14.41 -19.47 20.74
CA VAL A 309 14.83 -20.77 21.30
C VAL A 309 16.32 -20.98 21.29
N LYS A 310 17.11 -20.26 20.48
CA LYS A 310 18.58 -20.34 20.56
C LYS A 310 19.17 -19.72 21.81
N ARG A 311 18.46 -18.76 22.42
CA ARG A 311 18.96 -17.99 23.58
C ARG A 311 18.24 -18.29 24.89
N LEU A 312 17.01 -18.81 24.83
CA LEU A 312 16.26 -19.16 26.02
C LEU A 312 16.89 -20.38 26.73
N ASP A 313 16.87 -20.36 28.06
CA ASP A 313 17.09 -21.55 28.85
C ASP A 313 15.94 -22.55 28.68
N GLU A 314 16.10 -23.77 29.21
CA GLU A 314 15.08 -24.82 29.07
C GLU A 314 13.72 -24.39 29.61
N ARG A 315 13.69 -23.74 30.78
CA ARG A 315 12.44 -23.28 31.42
C ARG A 315 11.68 -22.31 30.54
N ASN A 316 12.34 -21.29 30.01
CA ASN A 316 11.69 -20.28 29.17
C ASN A 316 11.36 -20.82 27.78
N ALA A 317 12.17 -21.74 27.24
CA ALA A 317 11.85 -22.41 25.99
C ALA A 317 10.58 -23.28 26.11
N LEU A 318 10.42 -23.98 27.23
CA LEU A 318 9.19 -24.72 27.54
C LEU A 318 8.00 -23.78 27.77
N ALA A 319 8.20 -22.64 28.42
CA ALA A 319 7.13 -21.64 28.55
C ALA A 319 6.67 -21.11 27.18
N LEU A 320 7.59 -20.84 26.25
CA LEU A 320 7.26 -20.47 24.87
C LEU A 320 6.49 -21.59 24.17
N PHE A 321 6.97 -22.83 24.27
CA PHE A 321 6.33 -23.98 23.64
C PHE A 321 4.91 -24.21 24.17
N ASN A 322 4.71 -24.13 25.49
CA ASN A 322 3.40 -24.24 26.10
C ASN A 322 2.44 -23.15 25.62
N LYS A 323 2.91 -21.92 25.41
CA LYS A 323 2.09 -20.87 24.77
C LYS A 323 1.69 -21.23 23.33
N ILE A 324 2.61 -21.82 22.55
CA ILE A 324 2.29 -22.31 21.20
C ILE A 324 1.23 -23.42 21.28
N LEU A 325 1.38 -24.37 22.21
CA LEU A 325 0.38 -25.43 22.43
C LEU A 325 -1.00 -24.86 22.80
N MET A 326 -1.06 -23.76 23.56
CA MET A 326 -2.34 -23.10 23.87
C MET A 326 -3.00 -22.47 22.64
N GLU A 327 -2.22 -21.87 21.72
CA GLU A 327 -2.78 -21.40 20.44
C GLU A 327 -3.23 -22.56 19.55
N LEU A 328 -2.47 -23.66 19.51
CA LEU A 328 -2.84 -24.88 18.79
C LEU A 328 -4.08 -25.56 19.40
N LYS A 329 -4.31 -25.45 20.71
CA LYS A 329 -5.54 -25.93 21.36
C LYS A 329 -6.78 -25.21 20.85
N LYS A 330 -6.72 -23.88 20.69
CA LYS A 330 -7.83 -23.09 20.11
C LYS A 330 -8.13 -23.57 18.69
N TRP A 331 -7.10 -23.74 17.89
CA TRP A 331 -7.18 -24.23 16.52
C TRP A 331 -7.75 -25.66 16.45
N TYR A 332 -7.27 -26.58 17.28
CA TYR A 332 -7.77 -27.95 17.35
C TYR A 332 -9.25 -27.99 17.71
N ASN A 333 -9.64 -27.29 18.78
CA ASN A 333 -11.04 -27.23 19.24
C ASN A 333 -11.95 -26.67 18.14
N PHE A 334 -11.51 -25.61 17.45
CA PHE A 334 -12.24 -25.08 16.31
C PHE A 334 -12.43 -26.14 15.22
N ASN A 335 -11.35 -26.81 14.82
CA ASN A 335 -11.38 -27.89 13.84
C ASN A 335 -12.19 -29.10 14.31
N MET A 336 -12.43 -29.32 15.60
CA MET A 336 -13.31 -30.40 16.07
C MET A 336 -14.78 -29.99 16.16
N SER A 337 -15.06 -28.69 16.32
CA SER A 337 -16.42 -28.17 16.53
C SER A 337 -17.31 -28.13 15.28
N ASP A 338 -16.72 -27.89 14.10
CA ASP A 338 -17.44 -27.76 12.82
C ASP A 338 -16.86 -28.73 11.79
N SER A 339 -17.69 -29.62 11.24
CA SER A 339 -17.26 -30.55 10.20
C SER A 339 -17.14 -29.91 8.81
N SER A 340 -17.83 -28.79 8.59
CA SER A 340 -17.89 -28.10 7.30
C SER A 340 -16.69 -27.21 7.04
N LEU A 341 -16.08 -26.61 8.07
CA LEU A 341 -14.92 -25.74 7.92
C LEU A 341 -13.72 -26.27 8.71
N LYS A 342 -12.65 -26.66 8.01
CA LYS A 342 -11.37 -27.05 8.62
C LYS A 342 -10.27 -26.09 8.21
N VAL A 343 -9.33 -25.82 9.10
CA VAL A 343 -8.24 -24.86 8.88
C VAL A 343 -6.92 -25.57 9.09
N GLY A 344 -5.98 -25.39 8.16
CA GLY A 344 -4.61 -25.86 8.30
C GLY A 344 -3.70 -24.81 8.93
N ILE A 345 -2.68 -25.23 9.67
CA ILE A 345 -1.67 -24.34 10.23
C ILE A 345 -0.27 -24.96 10.10
N ASP A 346 0.73 -24.13 9.81
CA ASP A 346 2.13 -24.56 9.83
C ASP A 346 2.70 -24.35 11.24
N GLY A 347 3.00 -25.47 11.91
CA GLY A 347 3.40 -25.50 13.31
C GLY A 347 4.81 -25.01 13.59
N GLN A 348 5.64 -24.75 12.57
CA GLN A 348 7.06 -24.44 12.77
C GLN A 348 7.27 -23.29 13.76
N ILE A 349 8.27 -23.46 14.63
CA ILE A 349 8.58 -22.46 15.66
C ILE A 349 8.99 -21.10 15.07
N SER A 350 9.49 -21.08 13.83
CA SER A 350 9.76 -19.85 13.07
C SER A 350 8.52 -19.05 12.68
N ASN A 351 7.33 -19.65 12.74
CA ASN A 351 6.07 -18.99 12.40
C ASN A 351 5.38 -18.33 13.60
N TRP A 352 5.94 -18.46 14.79
CA TRP A 352 5.43 -17.88 16.03
C TRP A 352 6.33 -16.74 16.50
N VAL A 353 5.73 -15.64 16.96
CA VAL A 353 6.44 -14.47 17.46
C VAL A 353 5.91 -14.12 18.84
N LEU A 354 6.81 -14.02 19.83
CA LEU A 354 6.45 -13.61 21.17
C LEU A 354 6.20 -12.11 21.23
N VAL A 355 5.03 -11.72 21.73
CA VAL A 355 4.73 -10.34 22.10
C VAL A 355 4.89 -10.26 23.61
N SER A 356 6.10 -9.87 24.02
CA SER A 356 6.45 -9.71 25.43
C SER A 356 5.79 -8.45 26.00
N ALA A 357 5.14 -8.58 27.16
CA ALA A 357 4.48 -7.49 27.84
C ALA A 357 5.46 -6.45 28.41
N ASP A 358 6.65 -6.89 28.84
CA ASP A 358 7.70 -6.07 29.44
C ASP A 358 8.92 -5.83 28.52
N GLY A 359 8.93 -6.45 27.34
CA GLY A 359 10.01 -6.36 26.36
C GLY A 359 11.22 -7.24 26.67
N ALA A 360 11.12 -8.16 27.65
CA ALA A 360 12.23 -9.03 28.01
C ALA A 360 12.61 -9.98 26.86
N LEU A 361 13.90 -9.99 26.50
CA LEU A 361 14.37 -10.81 25.38
C LEU A 361 14.62 -12.27 25.79
N ASN A 362 14.95 -12.54 27.05
CA ASN A 362 15.37 -13.85 27.54
C ASN A 362 14.37 -14.49 28.52
N TYR A 363 13.18 -13.93 28.63
CA TYR A 363 12.16 -14.36 29.56
C TYR A 363 10.82 -14.49 28.82
N VAL A 364 10.03 -15.49 29.20
CA VAL A 364 8.67 -15.72 28.69
C VAL A 364 7.72 -15.64 29.86
N GLY A 365 7.01 -14.52 29.96
CA GLY A 365 6.08 -14.22 31.04
C GLY A 365 4.69 -14.79 30.82
N GLU A 366 3.92 -14.93 31.89
CA GLU A 366 2.54 -15.44 31.82
C GLU A 366 1.64 -14.58 30.94
N ASN A 367 1.78 -13.25 31.02
CA ASN A 367 0.97 -12.28 30.28
C ASN A 367 1.41 -12.08 28.81
N ASP A 368 2.51 -12.71 28.39
CA ASP A 368 2.96 -12.59 26.99
C ASP A 368 1.99 -13.30 26.04
N THR A 369 1.84 -12.76 24.83
CA THR A 369 1.00 -13.36 23.78
C THR A 369 1.84 -13.79 22.57
N LEU A 370 1.20 -14.45 21.61
CA LEU A 370 1.83 -14.88 20.37
C LEU A 370 1.17 -14.25 19.15
N LEU A 371 1.99 -13.95 18.14
CA LEU A 371 1.55 -13.68 16.78
C LEU A 371 1.97 -14.84 15.87
N TYR A 372 1.06 -15.25 14.99
CA TYR A 372 1.34 -16.19 13.90
C TYR A 372 1.61 -15.43 12.60
N ILE A 373 2.70 -15.76 11.89
CA ILE A 373 3.18 -14.98 10.74
C ILE A 373 3.17 -15.70 9.38
N ASP A 374 3.02 -17.03 9.30
CA ASP A 374 2.93 -17.70 7.99
C ASP A 374 1.49 -17.82 7.50
N THR A 375 0.96 -16.70 7.02
CA THR A 375 -0.42 -16.62 6.48
C THR A 375 -0.45 -16.52 4.96
N SER A 376 0.72 -16.59 4.32
CA SER A 376 0.88 -16.41 2.88
C SER A 376 0.48 -17.63 2.06
N THR A 377 0.39 -18.79 2.70
CA THR A 377 -0.16 -20.04 2.16
C THR A 377 -1.46 -20.33 2.92
N PRO A 378 -2.59 -19.73 2.54
CA PRO A 378 -3.83 -19.88 3.29
C PRO A 378 -4.39 -21.30 3.11
N LEU A 379 -4.46 -22.09 4.19
CA LEU A 379 -4.90 -23.49 4.17
C LEU A 379 -6.23 -23.61 4.91
N TYR A 380 -7.31 -23.84 4.17
CA TYR A 380 -8.61 -24.18 4.77
C TYR A 380 -9.50 -24.90 3.77
N ARG A 381 -10.37 -25.74 4.31
CA ARG A 381 -11.32 -26.58 3.57
C ARG A 381 -12.74 -26.20 3.93
N ILE A 382 -13.58 -26.16 2.91
CA ILE A 382 -15.03 -26.11 3.05
C ILE A 382 -15.57 -27.44 2.54
N ASN A 383 -16.28 -28.17 3.39
CA ASN A 383 -16.82 -29.50 3.14
C ASN A 383 -15.77 -30.47 2.59
N GLY A 384 -14.56 -30.43 3.16
CA GLY A 384 -13.42 -31.27 2.74
C GLY A 384 -12.67 -30.78 1.49
N VAL A 385 -13.14 -29.73 0.82
CA VAL A 385 -12.53 -29.19 -0.40
C VAL A 385 -11.59 -28.04 -0.08
N GLU A 386 -10.33 -28.15 -0.46
CA GLU A 386 -9.31 -27.09 -0.29
C GLU A 386 -9.70 -25.84 -1.08
N GLN A 387 -9.66 -24.67 -0.43
CA GLN A 387 -10.03 -23.40 -1.06
C GLN A 387 -8.87 -22.76 -1.82
N LEU A 388 -7.64 -23.07 -1.42
CA LEU A 388 -6.44 -22.65 -2.14
C LEU A 388 -6.22 -23.52 -3.36
N ASN A 389 -6.09 -22.89 -4.54
CA ASN A 389 -5.64 -23.61 -5.73
C ASN A 389 -4.15 -23.98 -5.60
N ALA A 390 -3.89 -25.21 -5.13
CA ALA A 390 -2.56 -25.73 -4.91
C ALA A 390 -1.69 -25.76 -6.19
N GLU A 391 -2.30 -25.73 -7.38
CA GLU A 391 -1.57 -25.64 -8.65
C GLU A 391 -0.77 -24.34 -8.78
N LEU A 392 -1.20 -23.25 -8.13
CA LEU A 392 -0.47 -21.98 -8.12
C LEU A 392 0.93 -22.12 -7.50
N PHE A 393 1.08 -23.02 -6.53
CA PHE A 393 2.36 -23.28 -5.85
C PHE A 393 3.22 -24.30 -6.61
N LEU A 394 2.59 -25.22 -7.35
CA LEU A 394 3.28 -26.13 -8.27
C LEU A 394 3.94 -25.41 -9.45
N LYS A 395 3.54 -24.17 -9.77
CA LYS A 395 4.24 -23.36 -10.79
C LYS A 395 5.70 -23.06 -10.41
N ASN A 396 6.01 -23.05 -9.11
CA ASN A 396 7.39 -22.88 -8.60
C ASN A 396 8.22 -24.16 -8.65
N THR A 397 7.59 -25.32 -8.86
CA THR A 397 8.32 -26.58 -8.96
C THR A 397 8.84 -26.77 -10.39
N PRO A 398 10.04 -27.38 -10.54
CA PRO A 398 10.59 -27.74 -11.84
C PRO A 398 9.58 -28.49 -12.70
N TRP A 399 9.46 -28.13 -13.97
CA TRP A 399 8.38 -28.62 -14.83
C TRP A 399 8.31 -30.15 -14.90
N PHE A 400 9.47 -30.82 -14.84
CA PHE A 400 9.59 -32.28 -14.88
C PHE A 400 9.17 -32.98 -13.56
N LEU A 401 9.11 -32.26 -12.43
CA LEU A 401 8.63 -32.80 -11.15
C LEU A 401 7.15 -32.54 -10.91
N ARG A 402 6.52 -31.65 -11.67
CA ARG A 402 5.12 -31.24 -11.44
C ARG A 402 4.15 -32.41 -11.46
N ALA A 403 4.27 -33.29 -12.46
CA ALA A 403 3.38 -34.46 -12.61
C ALA A 403 3.55 -35.46 -11.46
N ILE A 404 4.80 -35.68 -11.02
CA ILE A 404 5.13 -36.61 -9.93
C ILE A 404 4.61 -36.09 -8.59
N ILE A 405 4.86 -34.81 -8.27
CA ILE A 405 4.38 -34.18 -7.02
C ILE A 405 2.85 -34.14 -6.99
N ARG A 406 2.22 -33.84 -8.13
CA ARG A 406 0.76 -33.81 -8.27
C ARG A 406 0.14 -35.18 -8.01
N ALA A 407 0.72 -36.25 -8.57
CA ALA A 407 0.13 -37.59 -8.54
C ALA A 407 0.35 -38.33 -7.21
N LEU A 408 1.46 -38.09 -6.52
CA LEU A 408 1.89 -38.96 -5.42
C LEU A 408 1.88 -38.30 -4.03
N PHE A 409 1.86 -36.97 -3.91
CA PHE A 409 2.17 -36.32 -2.62
C PHE A 409 1.32 -35.11 -2.26
N LEU A 410 0.58 -34.49 -3.19
CA LEU A 410 0.00 -33.17 -2.92
C LEU A 410 -1.04 -33.18 -1.78
N GLN A 411 -1.94 -34.17 -1.77
CA GLN A 411 -2.99 -34.25 -0.74
C GLN A 411 -2.43 -34.66 0.61
N GLU A 412 -1.63 -35.73 0.67
CA GLU A 412 -0.98 -36.19 1.91
C GLU A 412 -0.09 -35.11 2.55
N VAL A 413 0.64 -34.34 1.73
CA VAL A 413 1.47 -33.24 2.22
C VAL A 413 0.63 -32.15 2.86
N LEU A 414 -0.53 -31.82 2.27
CA LEU A 414 -1.43 -30.78 2.76
C LEU A 414 -2.22 -31.24 3.99
N ASP A 415 -2.60 -32.52 4.07
CA ASP A 415 -3.33 -33.10 5.19
C ASP A 415 -2.58 -32.96 6.52
N ARG A 416 -1.24 -32.97 6.49
CA ARG A 416 -0.39 -32.78 7.68
C ARG A 416 -0.62 -31.45 8.38
N TYR A 417 -1.04 -30.40 7.68
CA TYR A 417 -1.32 -29.11 8.29
C TYR A 417 -2.67 -29.09 9.05
N TYR A 418 -3.52 -30.10 8.85
CA TYR A 418 -4.80 -30.26 9.52
C TYR A 418 -4.74 -31.23 10.71
N ASP A 419 -3.67 -32.03 10.81
CA ASP A 419 -3.46 -33.01 11.86
C ASP A 419 -2.63 -32.43 13.01
N VAL A 420 -3.19 -32.41 14.22
CA VAL A 420 -2.56 -31.80 15.40
C VAL A 420 -1.24 -32.45 15.78
N ARG A 421 -1.12 -33.77 15.60
CA ARG A 421 0.11 -34.52 15.89
C ARG A 421 1.22 -34.10 14.92
N SER A 422 0.91 -34.06 13.62
CA SER A 422 1.83 -33.64 12.56
C SER A 422 2.30 -32.19 12.73
N VAL A 423 1.40 -31.27 13.07
CA VAL A 423 1.72 -29.86 13.33
C VAL A 423 2.68 -29.71 14.52
N ILE A 424 2.46 -30.44 15.61
CA ILE A 424 3.34 -30.40 16.78
C ILE A 424 4.68 -31.08 16.48
N ILE A 425 4.71 -32.17 15.72
CA ILE A 425 5.97 -32.77 15.25
C ILE A 425 6.81 -31.75 14.49
N ASP A 426 6.21 -30.99 13.57
CA ASP A 426 6.95 -30.01 12.77
C ASP A 426 7.51 -28.85 13.64
N CYS A 427 6.74 -28.42 14.65
CA CYS A 427 7.22 -27.48 15.66
C CYS A 427 8.47 -27.98 16.39
N ILE A 428 8.44 -29.21 16.93
CA ILE A 428 9.54 -29.79 17.70
C ILE A 428 10.73 -30.12 16.77
N ALA A 429 10.49 -30.63 15.57
CA ALA A 429 11.53 -30.99 14.60
C ALA A 429 12.36 -29.79 14.14
N ASN A 430 11.80 -28.57 14.22
CA ASN A 430 12.52 -27.33 13.96
C ASN A 430 13.70 -27.12 14.94
N LEU A 431 13.68 -27.70 16.14
CA LEU A 431 14.80 -27.62 17.08
C LEU A 431 16.09 -28.25 16.53
N TYR A 432 15.99 -29.27 15.66
CA TYR A 432 17.16 -29.78 14.93
C TYR A 432 17.73 -28.72 13.97
N LYS A 433 16.86 -27.99 13.24
CA LYS A 433 17.28 -26.87 12.37
C LYS A 433 17.99 -25.78 13.17
N GLU A 434 17.54 -25.54 14.39
CA GLU A 434 18.07 -24.48 15.26
C GLU A 434 19.18 -24.92 16.22
N LYS A 435 19.68 -26.16 16.09
CA LYS A 435 20.76 -26.75 16.92
C LYS A 435 20.43 -26.76 18.42
N ARG A 436 19.16 -27.02 18.76
CA ARG A 436 18.64 -27.13 20.14
C ARG A 436 18.02 -28.51 20.41
N GLU A 437 18.71 -29.55 19.98
CA GLU A 437 18.28 -30.94 20.19
C GLU A 437 18.20 -31.32 21.68
N ASP A 438 18.91 -30.58 22.54
CA ASP A 438 18.84 -30.66 24.00
C ASP A 438 17.42 -30.43 24.55
N LEU A 439 16.60 -29.63 23.87
CA LEU A 439 15.23 -29.31 24.30
C LEU A 439 14.18 -30.36 23.88
N ILE A 440 14.49 -31.21 22.89
CA ILE A 440 13.54 -32.18 22.33
C ILE A 440 12.94 -33.10 23.39
N PRO A 441 13.71 -33.68 24.35
CA PRO A 441 13.14 -34.52 25.39
C PRO A 441 12.05 -33.83 26.21
N ALA A 442 12.27 -32.58 26.58
CA ALA A 442 11.32 -31.82 27.38
C ALA A 442 10.09 -31.40 26.56
N PHE A 443 10.28 -30.99 25.29
CA PHE A 443 9.18 -30.64 24.39
C PHE A 443 8.29 -31.85 24.08
N VAL A 444 8.86 -33.03 23.84
CA VAL A 444 8.10 -34.27 23.60
C VAL A 444 7.28 -34.63 24.84
N LYS A 445 7.85 -34.48 26.03
CA LYS A 445 7.14 -34.71 27.29
C LYS A 445 5.93 -33.79 27.44
N ASP A 446 6.10 -32.48 27.26
CA ASP A 446 5.00 -31.51 27.35
C ASP A 446 3.94 -31.72 26.26
N ALA A 447 4.36 -32.05 25.03
CA ALA A 447 3.44 -32.38 23.95
C ALA A 447 2.58 -33.61 24.29
N ASN A 448 3.16 -34.64 24.92
CA ASN A 448 2.41 -35.84 25.30
C ASN A 448 1.40 -35.57 26.42
N TYR A 449 1.75 -34.76 27.41
CA TYR A 449 0.76 -34.30 28.40
C TYR A 449 -0.35 -33.48 27.76
N PHE A 450 0.01 -32.63 26.81
CA PHE A 450 -0.94 -31.84 26.06
C PHE A 450 -1.91 -32.71 25.26
N PHE A 451 -1.45 -33.72 24.53
CA PHE A 451 -2.31 -34.65 23.81
C PHE A 451 -3.28 -35.38 24.72
N ALA A 452 -2.79 -35.91 25.85
CA ALA A 452 -3.65 -36.55 26.84
C ALA A 452 -4.75 -35.61 27.37
N SER A 453 -4.46 -34.29 27.43
CA SER A 453 -5.45 -33.27 27.82
C SER A 453 -6.41 -32.83 26.71
N LEU A 454 -6.09 -33.13 25.44
CA LEU A 454 -6.94 -32.81 24.29
C LEU A 454 -7.89 -33.97 23.98
N ASP A 455 -7.33 -35.15 23.78
CA ASP A 455 -8.02 -36.36 23.36
C ASP A 455 -7.11 -37.58 23.62
N GLU A 456 -7.55 -38.49 24.47
CA GLU A 456 -6.81 -39.70 24.86
C GLU A 456 -6.52 -40.64 23.68
N SER A 457 -7.24 -40.51 22.55
CA SER A 457 -6.99 -41.31 21.35
C SER A 457 -5.75 -40.88 20.57
N ILE A 458 -5.26 -39.64 20.80
CA ILE A 458 -4.06 -39.14 20.14
C ILE A 458 -2.85 -39.87 20.71
N GLN A 459 -2.14 -40.59 19.84
CA GLN A 459 -0.96 -41.34 20.23
C GLN A 459 0.12 -40.40 20.79
N PRO A 460 0.94 -40.85 21.77
CA PRO A 460 2.07 -40.07 22.28
C PRO A 460 3.21 -40.03 21.24
N LEU A 461 3.99 -38.95 21.25
CA LEU A 461 5.18 -38.77 20.43
C LEU A 461 6.39 -39.43 21.06
N THR A 462 7.29 -39.93 20.20
CA THR A 462 8.63 -40.38 20.59
C THR A 462 9.71 -39.49 19.99
N LYS A 463 10.91 -39.52 20.57
CA LYS A 463 12.07 -38.76 20.06
C LYS A 463 12.50 -39.25 18.68
N GLU A 464 12.39 -40.56 18.45
CA GLU A 464 12.75 -41.23 17.21
C GLU A 464 11.85 -40.75 16.06
N GLU A 465 10.56 -40.51 16.33
CA GLU A 465 9.63 -39.95 15.35
C GLU A 465 10.03 -38.54 14.93
N ILE A 466 10.38 -37.67 15.89
CA ILE A 466 10.84 -36.31 15.59
C ILE A 466 12.11 -36.35 14.73
N ALA A 467 13.08 -37.20 15.10
CA ALA A 467 14.33 -37.36 14.35
C ALA A 467 14.09 -37.87 12.92
N LYS A 468 13.19 -38.86 12.77
CA LYS A 468 12.82 -39.43 11.47
C LYS A 468 12.13 -38.39 10.59
N TYR A 469 11.20 -37.62 11.15
CA TYR A 469 10.51 -36.54 10.44
C TYR A 469 11.52 -35.51 9.92
N TYR A 470 12.40 -35.00 10.80
CA TYR A 470 13.42 -34.02 10.42
C TYR A 470 14.34 -34.51 9.30
N LYS A 471 14.83 -35.75 9.39
CA LYS A 471 15.69 -36.35 8.35
C LYS A 471 14.98 -36.41 6.99
N SER A 472 13.72 -36.84 6.98
CA SER A 472 12.90 -36.91 5.77
C SER A 472 12.64 -35.52 5.17
N ASP A 473 12.23 -34.55 5.99
CA ASP A 473 12.00 -33.17 5.57
C ASP A 473 13.27 -32.53 4.99
N ALA A 474 14.39 -32.67 5.70
CA ALA A 474 15.69 -32.15 5.25
C ALA A 474 16.12 -32.74 3.90
N PHE A 475 15.87 -34.03 3.68
CA PHE A 475 16.15 -34.71 2.42
C PHE A 475 15.28 -34.19 1.27
N ILE A 476 13.95 -34.12 1.47
CA ILE A 476 13.00 -33.62 0.46
C ILE A 476 13.40 -32.21 0.02
N TRP A 477 13.71 -31.32 0.96
CA TRP A 477 14.11 -29.97 0.62
C TRP A 477 15.45 -29.87 -0.10
N ARG A 478 16.44 -30.72 0.24
CA ARG A 478 17.71 -30.79 -0.50
C ARG A 478 17.48 -31.19 -1.95
N LEU A 479 16.66 -32.23 -2.17
CA LEU A 479 16.31 -32.70 -3.51
C LEU A 479 15.56 -31.62 -4.30
N PHE A 480 14.59 -30.96 -3.67
CA PHE A 480 13.82 -29.90 -4.29
C PHE A 480 14.68 -28.70 -4.71
N GLN A 481 15.62 -28.28 -3.86
CA GLN A 481 16.54 -27.19 -4.15
C GLN A 481 17.54 -27.55 -5.26
N PHE A 482 18.02 -28.79 -5.30
CA PHE A 482 18.82 -29.30 -6.40
C PHE A 482 18.04 -29.24 -7.72
N ALA A 483 16.80 -29.73 -7.72
CA ALA A 483 15.95 -29.73 -8.91
C ALA A 483 15.67 -28.31 -9.43
N ARG A 484 15.48 -27.32 -8.54
CA ARG A 484 15.34 -25.90 -8.92
C ARG A 484 16.59 -25.31 -9.54
N ARG A 485 17.78 -25.72 -9.11
CA ARG A 485 19.05 -25.31 -9.74
C ARG A 485 19.19 -25.87 -11.14
N VAL A 486 18.81 -27.14 -11.34
CA VAL A 486 18.78 -27.77 -12.67
C VAL A 486 17.77 -27.07 -13.58
N ASP A 487 16.56 -26.81 -13.10
CA ASP A 487 15.52 -26.09 -13.83
C ASP A 487 15.96 -24.68 -14.26
N LYS A 488 16.64 -23.95 -13.37
CA LYS A 488 17.27 -22.66 -13.70
C LYS A 488 18.30 -22.81 -14.81
N PHE A 489 19.23 -23.76 -14.69
CA PHE A 489 20.26 -24.00 -15.70
C PHE A 489 19.64 -24.31 -17.06
N VAL A 490 18.67 -25.22 -17.11
CA VAL A 490 17.95 -25.57 -18.35
C VAL A 490 17.24 -24.34 -18.92
N THR A 491 16.55 -23.56 -18.11
CA THR A 491 15.80 -22.38 -18.57
C THR A 491 16.71 -21.29 -19.12
N GLU A 492 17.79 -20.95 -18.41
CA GLU A 492 18.67 -19.83 -18.77
C GLU A 492 19.71 -20.21 -19.82
N VAL A 493 20.28 -21.42 -19.74
CA VAL A 493 21.40 -21.83 -20.61
C VAL A 493 20.88 -22.54 -21.86
N ILE A 494 19.96 -23.50 -21.71
CA ILE A 494 19.45 -24.29 -22.84
C ILE A 494 18.38 -23.51 -23.59
N PHE A 495 17.35 -23.03 -22.88
CA PHE A 495 16.24 -22.31 -23.52
C PHE A 495 16.47 -20.81 -23.69
N ARG A 496 17.55 -20.25 -23.12
CA ARG A 496 17.90 -18.81 -23.19
C ARG A 496 16.75 -17.89 -22.75
N LYS A 497 15.93 -18.35 -21.81
CA LYS A 497 14.83 -17.60 -21.21
C LYS A 497 15.24 -17.08 -19.84
N LYS A 498 14.65 -15.96 -19.42
CA LYS A 498 14.88 -15.42 -18.08
C LYS A 498 14.21 -16.30 -17.02
N TYR A 499 14.98 -16.80 -16.06
CA TYR A 499 14.41 -17.53 -14.92
C TYR A 499 13.66 -16.58 -13.99
N MET A 500 12.42 -16.93 -13.64
CA MET A 500 11.52 -16.01 -12.93
C MET A 500 11.70 -16.02 -11.41
N TYR A 501 12.33 -17.07 -10.88
CA TYR A 501 12.49 -17.31 -9.44
C TYR A 501 13.88 -16.92 -8.96
N ARG A 502 13.95 -16.35 -7.76
CA ARG A 502 15.22 -16.18 -7.06
C ARG A 502 15.52 -17.45 -6.28
N LEU A 503 16.72 -17.99 -6.45
CA LEU A 503 17.20 -19.14 -5.69
C LEU A 503 18.05 -18.65 -4.52
N PRO A 504 17.95 -19.26 -3.33
CA PRO A 504 18.86 -18.96 -2.24
C PRO A 504 20.29 -19.39 -2.56
N GLU A 505 21.24 -18.74 -1.90
CA GLU A 505 22.63 -19.20 -1.84
C GLU A 505 22.75 -20.49 -1.02
N LYS A 506 23.97 -21.04 -0.84
CA LYS A 506 24.15 -22.26 -0.03
C LYS A 506 23.66 -22.01 1.40
N ILE A 507 22.74 -22.84 1.88
CA ILE A 507 22.23 -22.82 3.25
C ILE A 507 23.09 -23.80 4.06
N GLU A 508 23.75 -23.32 5.12
CA GLU A 508 24.34 -24.21 6.14
C GLU A 508 23.19 -24.87 6.91
N ARG A 509 23.12 -26.20 6.85
CA ARG A 509 22.14 -27.01 7.58
C ARG A 509 22.86 -27.92 8.53
#